data_AF-X1KJJ3-F1
#
_entry.id   AF-X1KJJ3-F1
#
_cell.length_a   1.000
_cell.length_b   1.000
_cell.length_c   1.000
_cell.angle_alpha   90.00
_cell.angle_beta   90.00
_cell.angle_gamma   90.00
#
_symmetry.space_group_name_H-M   'P 1'
#
loop_
_entity.id
_entity.type
_entity.pdbx_description
1 polymer ?
#
loop_
_entity_poly.entity_id
_entity_poly.type
_entity_poly.pdbx_seq_one_letter_code
_entity_poly.pdbx_strand_id
1 'polypeptide(L)'
;GTCILGIEASKACCDLNQLLKKKIIDGEKIKVIIKAGDVIDSFYGFGDKNLTLLSKKDIVFRKSDFICDRTILIKCSKSSTELDRKIIKNLTNSKERFSIIFKVYDANG
;
A
#
# COMPACT_ATOMS: atom_id res chain seq x y z
N GLY A 1 9.64 8.83 -12.18
CA GLY A 1 9.80 9.71 -11.01
C GLY A 1 9.43 8.99 -9.72
N THR A 2 10.13 9.27 -8.62
CA THR A 2 9.76 8.72 -7.29
C THR A 2 8.63 9.57 -6.71
N CYS A 3 7.38 9.16 -6.93
CA CYS A 3 6.27 9.73 -6.16
C CYS A 3 6.46 9.26 -4.70
N ILE A 4 6.55 10.19 -3.73
CA ILE A 4 6.62 9.89 -2.31
C ILE A 4 5.30 10.34 -1.71
N LEU A 5 4.37 9.40 -1.54
CA LEU A 5 3.11 9.65 -0.84
C LEU A 5 3.21 9.08 0.56
N GLY A 6 3.52 9.93 1.54
CA GLY A 6 3.46 9.56 2.96
C GLY A 6 2.00 9.55 3.42
N ILE A 7 1.46 8.36 3.68
CA ILE A 7 0.12 8.18 4.23
C ILE A 7 0.26 8.02 5.74
N GLU A 8 -0.09 9.06 6.51
CA GLU A 8 -0.49 8.87 7.91
C GLU A 8 -1.79 8.06 7.92
N ALA A 9 -1.89 7.12 8.88
CA ALA A 9 -2.95 6.12 9.05
C ALA A 9 -4.41 6.64 9.17
N SER A 10 -4.67 7.92 8.89
CA SER A 10 -5.98 8.59 8.92
C SER A 10 -6.63 8.73 7.54
N LYS A 11 -6.00 8.23 6.47
CA LYS A 11 -6.44 8.42 5.09
C LYS A 11 -6.93 7.13 4.43
N ALA A 12 -8.03 7.26 3.69
CA ALA A 12 -8.71 6.18 3.00
C ALA A 12 -8.27 6.03 1.53
N CYS A 13 -8.74 5.01 0.82
CA CYS A 13 -8.44 4.82 -0.61
C CYS A 13 -8.78 6.05 -1.46
N CYS A 14 -9.80 6.82 -1.05
CA CYS A 14 -10.18 8.07 -1.73
C CYS A 14 -9.10 9.16 -1.65
N ASP A 15 -8.22 9.13 -0.66
CA ASP A 15 -7.22 10.17 -0.42
C ASP A 15 -5.90 9.93 -1.17
N LEU A 16 -5.79 8.81 -1.88
CA LEU A 16 -4.68 8.56 -2.80
C LEU A 16 -4.71 9.59 -3.94
N ASN A 17 -3.56 10.14 -4.31
CA ASN A 17 -3.48 11.08 -5.42
C ASN A 17 -3.89 10.40 -6.75
N GLN A 18 -4.35 11.20 -7.71
CA GLN A 18 -4.89 10.69 -8.97
C GLN A 18 -3.85 9.91 -9.78
N LEU A 19 -2.58 10.30 -9.71
CA LEU A 19 -1.46 9.60 -10.36
C LEU A 19 -1.32 8.16 -9.84
N LEU A 20 -1.29 7.98 -8.51
CA LEU A 20 -1.16 6.66 -7.90
C LEU A 20 -2.39 5.81 -8.19
N LYS A 21 -3.60 6.37 -8.10
CA LYS A 21 -4.83 5.65 -8.49
C LYS A 21 -4.73 5.16 -9.93
N LYS A 22 -4.29 6.03 -10.86
CA LYS A 22 -4.08 5.64 -12.26
C LYS A 22 -3.08 4.50 -12.39
N LYS A 23 -1.91 4.57 -11.74
CA LYS A 23 -0.92 3.49 -11.76
C LYS A 23 -1.47 2.18 -11.19
N ILE A 24 -2.28 2.23 -10.14
CA ILE A 24 -2.95 1.06 -9.59
C ILE A 24 -3.95 0.47 -10.61
N ILE A 25 -4.78 1.30 -11.25
CA ILE A 25 -5.74 0.81 -12.25
C ILE A 25 -5.03 0.29 -13.51
N ASP A 26 -3.92 0.90 -13.91
CA ASP A 26 -3.11 0.49 -15.06
C ASP A 26 -2.36 -0.85 -14.82
N GLY A 27 -2.49 -1.48 -13.64
CA GLY A 27 -1.89 -2.78 -13.36
C GLY A 27 -0.42 -2.73 -12.97
N GLU A 28 0.10 -1.54 -12.65
CA GLU A 28 1.54 -1.32 -12.47
C GLU A 28 2.07 -2.01 -11.20
N LYS A 29 3.36 -2.32 -11.22
CA LYS A 29 4.07 -2.83 -10.05
C LYS A 29 4.41 -1.67 -9.11
N ILE A 30 3.93 -1.75 -7.87
CA ILE A 30 4.06 -0.68 -6.88
C ILE A 30 4.82 -1.22 -5.67
N LYS A 31 5.88 -0.51 -5.27
CA LYS A 31 6.59 -0.79 -4.02
C LYS A 31 5.93 -0.03 -2.88
N VAL A 32 5.64 -0.74 -1.80
CA VAL A 32 5.07 -0.20 -0.57
C VAL A 32 6.13 -0.28 0.51
N ILE A 33 6.34 0.82 1.23
CA ILE A 33 7.24 0.90 2.37
C ILE A 33 6.41 1.29 3.58
N ILE A 34 6.49 0.50 4.64
CA ILE A 34 5.86 0.78 5.92
C ILE A 34 6.96 1.25 6.87
N LYS A 35 6.75 2.40 7.51
CA LYS A 35 7.62 2.92 8.58
C LYS A 35 6.79 3.13 9.84
N ALA A 36 7.18 2.49 10.94
CA ALA A 36 6.56 2.64 12.26
C ALA A 36 7.66 2.79 13.32
N GLY A 37 7.83 4.01 13.84
CA GLY A 37 9.01 4.40 14.62
C GLY A 37 10.30 4.26 13.81
N ASP A 38 11.29 3.58 14.37
CA ASP A 38 12.58 3.27 13.73
C ASP A 38 12.56 2.01 12.85
N VAL A 39 11.43 1.32 12.78
CA VAL A 39 11.30 0.08 12.02
C VAL A 39 10.74 0.37 10.63
N ILE A 40 11.41 -0.16 9.62
CA ILE A 40 11.03 -0.02 8.21
C ILE A 40 11.00 -1.40 7.56
N ASP A 41 9.94 -1.69 6.82
CA ASP A 41 9.83 -2.87 5.95
C ASP A 41 9.21 -2.44 4.62
N SER A 42 9.43 -3.25 3.59
CA SER A 42 8.84 -3.02 2.28
C SER A 42 8.44 -4.31 1.60
N PHE A 43 7.47 -4.19 0.71
CA PHE A 43 7.01 -5.23 -0.18
C PHE A 43 6.62 -4.60 -1.52
N TYR A 44 6.34 -5.41 -2.52
CA TYR A 44 5.71 -4.94 -3.75
C TYR A 44 4.37 -5.64 -3.94
N GLY A 45 3.47 -5.00 -4.69
CA GLY A 45 2.24 -5.58 -5.18
C GLY A 45 1.92 -5.02 -6.56
N PHE A 46 0.84 -5.53 -7.13
CA PHE A 46 0.39 -5.15 -8.46
C PHE A 46 -0.98 -4.50 -8.36
N GLY A 47 -1.14 -3.43 -9.13
CA GLY A 47 -2.44 -2.92 -9.46
C GLY A 47 -3.27 -3.91 -10.30
N ASP A 48 -4.53 -3.58 -10.52
CA ASP A 48 -5.41 -4.28 -11.44
C ASP A 48 -6.56 -3.36 -11.85
N LYS A 49 -6.97 -3.43 -13.12
CA LYS A 49 -8.06 -2.61 -13.68
C LYS A 49 -9.41 -2.83 -13.00
N ASN A 50 -9.59 -3.98 -12.34
CA ASN A 50 -10.81 -4.34 -11.63
C ASN A 50 -10.83 -3.81 -10.18
N LEU A 51 -9.76 -3.17 -9.70
CA LEU A 51 -9.74 -2.54 -8.38
C LEU A 51 -10.64 -1.30 -8.39
N THR A 52 -11.53 -1.19 -7.40
CA THR A 52 -12.50 -0.09 -7.34
C THR A 52 -11.97 1.13 -6.59
N LEU A 53 -11.06 0.93 -5.63
CA LEU A 53 -10.44 1.99 -4.80
C LEU A 53 -11.47 2.89 -4.08
N LEU A 54 -12.65 2.33 -3.74
CA LEU A 54 -13.79 3.08 -3.20
C LEU A 54 -13.84 3.12 -1.67
N SER A 55 -13.07 2.30 -0.98
CA SER A 55 -13.08 2.24 0.49
C SER A 55 -12.72 3.59 1.12
N LYS A 56 -13.58 4.05 2.04
CA LYS A 56 -13.44 5.29 2.82
C LYS A 56 -12.80 5.08 4.20
N LYS A 57 -12.39 3.86 4.54
CA LYS A 57 -11.90 3.51 5.89
C LYS A 57 -10.68 2.62 5.91
N ASP A 58 -10.63 1.65 4.99
CA ASP A 58 -9.63 0.58 5.03
C ASP A 58 -8.83 0.50 3.73
N ILE A 59 -7.56 0.08 3.87
CA ILE A 59 -6.67 -0.27 2.76
C ILE A 59 -6.18 -1.71 2.99
N VAL A 60 -6.33 -2.58 1.99
CA VAL A 60 -5.93 -3.99 2.04
C VAL A 60 -4.94 -4.33 0.92
N PHE A 61 -3.87 -5.00 1.30
CA PHE A 61 -2.87 -5.59 0.42
C PHE A 61 -3.04 -7.11 0.41
N ARG A 62 -3.13 -7.73 -0.76
CA ARG A 62 -3.39 -9.17 -0.88
C ARG A 62 -2.25 -9.91 -1.57
N LYS A 63 -1.88 -11.05 -0.99
CA LYS A 63 -0.94 -12.00 -1.62
C LYS A 63 -1.61 -12.77 -2.77
N SER A 64 -2.91 -13.01 -2.68
CA SER A 64 -3.72 -13.54 -3.79
C SER A 64 -4.15 -12.44 -4.76
N ASP A 65 -4.90 -12.84 -5.80
CA ASP A 65 -5.55 -12.00 -6.80
C ASP A 65 -7.02 -11.67 -6.46
N PHE A 66 -7.50 -12.05 -5.28
CA PHE A 66 -8.86 -11.72 -4.84
C PHE A 66 -9.03 -10.20 -4.69
N ILE A 67 -10.10 -9.64 -5.23
CA ILE A 67 -10.40 -8.20 -5.19
C ILE A 67 -11.66 -7.96 -4.36
N CYS A 68 -11.59 -6.98 -3.46
CA CYS A 68 -12.75 -6.35 -2.86
C CYS A 68 -12.59 -4.83 -2.87
N ASP A 69 -13.64 -4.12 -2.47
CA ASP A 69 -13.71 -2.67 -2.29
C ASP A 69 -12.55 -2.01 -1.53
N ARG A 70 -11.93 -2.76 -0.61
CA ARG A 70 -10.79 -2.35 0.21
C ARG A 70 -9.43 -2.70 -0.39
N THR A 71 -9.37 -3.57 -1.40
CA THR A 71 -8.11 -4.00 -2.01
C THR A 71 -7.52 -2.87 -2.84
N ILE A 72 -6.22 -2.58 -2.63
CA ILE A 72 -5.49 -1.60 -3.46
C ILE A 72 -4.32 -2.21 -4.23
N LEU A 73 -3.80 -3.36 -3.78
CA LEU A 73 -2.80 -4.14 -4.49
C LEU A 73 -3.06 -5.62 -4.27
N ILE A 74 -2.83 -6.40 -5.32
CA ILE A 74 -2.89 -7.85 -5.34
C ILE A 74 -1.51 -8.44 -5.64
N LYS A 75 -1.38 -9.77 -5.53
CA LYS A 75 -0.13 -10.50 -5.81
C LYS A 75 1.07 -9.91 -5.06
N CYS A 76 0.84 -9.50 -3.81
CA CYS A 76 1.87 -8.91 -2.98
C CYS A 76 2.98 -9.92 -2.66
N SER A 77 4.22 -9.43 -2.61
CA SER A 77 5.40 -10.25 -2.32
C SER A 77 5.46 -10.75 -0.88
N LYS A 78 4.71 -10.11 0.03
CA LYS A 78 4.61 -10.45 1.45
C LYS A 78 3.15 -10.45 1.89
N SER A 79 2.77 -11.44 2.70
CA SER A 79 1.58 -11.38 3.55
C SER A 79 1.90 -10.67 4.87
N SER A 80 0.89 -10.41 5.69
CA SER A 80 1.05 -9.84 7.03
C SER A 80 1.98 -10.68 7.93
N THR A 81 2.00 -12.00 7.77
CA THR A 81 2.87 -12.92 8.53
C THR A 81 4.33 -12.88 8.07
N GLU A 82 4.61 -12.35 6.87
CA GLU A 82 5.94 -12.23 6.28
C GLU A 82 6.53 -10.83 6.42
N LEU A 83 5.75 -9.87 6.91
CA LEU A 83 6.26 -8.57 7.35
C LEU A 83 7.07 -8.72 8.64
N ASP A 84 8.02 -7.81 8.85
CA ASP A 84 8.78 -7.75 10.10
C ASP A 84 7.80 -7.73 11.30
N ARG A 85 7.97 -8.68 12.22
CA ARG A 85 7.13 -8.79 13.42
C ARG A 85 7.17 -7.52 14.28
N LYS A 86 8.27 -6.77 14.25
CA LYS A 86 8.37 -5.46 14.92
C LYS A 86 7.43 -4.45 14.28
N ILE A 87 7.28 -4.45 12.95
CA ILE A 87 6.27 -3.62 12.27
C ILE A 87 4.87 -4.04 12.69
N ILE A 88 4.54 -5.35 12.65
CA ILE A 88 3.21 -5.81 13.05
C ILE A 88 2.89 -5.40 14.49
N LYS A 89 3.86 -5.54 15.40
CA LYS A 89 3.71 -5.12 16.80
C LYS A 89 3.46 -3.62 16.92
N ASN A 90 4.19 -2.79 16.18
CA ASN A 90 4.04 -1.34 16.19
C ASN A 90 2.69 -0.90 15.58
N LEU A 91 2.27 -1.52 14.46
CA LEU A 91 0.98 -1.24 13.82
C LEU A 91 -0.23 -1.61 14.70
N THR A 92 -0.09 -2.64 15.54
CA THR A 92 -1.14 -3.08 16.47
C THR A 92 -1.22 -2.18 17.71
N ASN A 93 -0.17 -1.41 18.01
CA ASN A 93 -0.16 -0.48 19.12
C ASN A 93 -0.79 0.86 18.69
N SER A 94 -2.01 1.13 19.14
CA SER A 94 -2.80 2.32 18.80
C SER A 94 -2.15 3.67 19.11
N LYS A 95 -1.05 3.69 19.88
CA LYS A 95 -0.30 4.91 20.22
C LYS A 95 0.81 5.25 19.23
N GLU A 96 1.21 4.30 18.38
CA GLU A 96 2.32 4.48 17.45
C GLU A 96 1.84 5.06 16.12
N ARG A 97 2.43 6.17 15.69
CA ARG A 97 2.22 6.68 14.34
C ARG A 97 3.01 5.82 13.36
N PHE A 98 2.36 5.42 12.29
CA PHE A 98 3.03 4.81 11.14
C PHE A 98 2.75 5.60 9.87
N SER A 99 3.64 5.43 8.90
CA SER A 99 3.49 5.98 7.57
C SER A 99 3.64 4.87 6.53
N ILE A 100 2.80 4.91 5.51
CA ILE A 100 2.93 4.06 4.32
C ILE A 100 3.38 4.93 3.17
N ILE A 101 4.42 4.51 2.46
CA ILE A 101 4.97 5.20 1.29
C ILE A 101 4.81 4.30 0.07
N PHE A 102 4.13 4.82 -0.96
CA PHE A 102 4.01 4.18 -2.25
C PHE A 102 5.09 4.71 -3.19
N LYS A 103 5.92 3.83 -3.74
CA LYS A 103 6.87 4.14 -4.81
C LYS A 103 6.41 3.48 -6.10
N VAL A 104 6.08 4.33 -7.06
CA VAL A 104 5.81 3.95 -8.45
C VAL A 104 7.08 4.21 -9.27
N TYR A 105 7.36 3.33 -10.22
CA TYR A 105 8.41 3.53 -11.21
C TYR A 105 7.73 3.81 -12.53
N ASP A 106 8.18 4.83 -13.25
CA ASP A 106 7.68 5.07 -14.60
C ASP A 106 8.40 4.10 -15.54
N ALA A 107 7.63 3.42 -16.39
CA ALA A 107 8.17 2.56 -17.44
C ALA A 107 8.87 3.34 -18.58
N ASN A 108 8.80 4.68 -18.54
CA ASN A 108 9.44 5.55 -19.51
C ASN A 108 10.76 6.06 -18.92
N GLY A 109 11.83 5.30 -19.17
CA GLY A 109 13.18 5.85 -19.27
C GLY A 109 13.35 6.56 -20.60
#